data_AF-A0A060RB14-F1
#
_entry.id   AF-A0A060RB14-F1
#
_cell.length_a   1.000
_cell.length_b   1.000
_cell.length_c   1.000
_cell.angle_alpha   90.00
_cell.angle_beta   90.00
_cell.angle_gamma   90.00
#
_symmetry.space_group_name_H-M   'P 1'
#
loop_
_entity.id
_entity.type
_entity.pdbx_description
1 polymer ?
#
loop_
_entity_poly.entity_id
_entity_poly.type
_entity_poly.pdbx_seq_one_letter_code
_entity_poly.pdbx_strand_id
1 'polypeptide(L)'
;MKFTRIILSLALLIIFTSCGSYQKLLKSDNSQKKYEEAVKYFYNKEYTRAVTLFGSVAGEYMGSMREDTITFYTSKALYNMRDFEQASEMMNSFRYKFSRSPFTEEAEYIYAMCFYNESGTYERDQSASHRAIQAFTEYLNRYPESIKKDDIYAIIDELQERIYLKHFNNAALYYKLGKYNSAITAMRSVMKNYPEIPQREEIMFLICKSWFEYAEKSIESRQLDRYLKMMDAYYSYKSDYPNNVKRLKDLDDMFEKAKSFTDENGFASRTIEKTKINIQERYNRIAELKDKRFYAATKEERKKITEEIKFEQESIKKDRAAIRENKREIKLQTKQKSNLEKIGEVSGGE
;
A
#
# COMPACT_ATOMS: atom_id res chain seq x y z
N MET A 1 53.42 26.32 -17.43
CA MET A 1 53.01 25.40 -18.52
C MET A 1 53.91 24.18 -18.72
N LYS A 2 55.25 24.28 -18.65
CA LYS A 2 56.14 23.10 -18.81
C LYS A 2 56.06 22.11 -17.64
N PHE A 3 56.01 22.62 -16.41
CA PHE A 3 55.89 21.78 -15.19
C PHE A 3 54.55 21.03 -15.10
N THR A 4 53.44 21.68 -15.47
CA THR A 4 52.12 21.03 -15.52
C THR A 4 52.05 19.94 -16.59
N ARG A 5 52.72 20.12 -17.74
CA ARG A 5 52.84 19.08 -18.78
C ARG A 5 53.68 17.88 -18.31
N ILE A 6 54.76 18.12 -17.56
CA ILE A 6 55.60 17.05 -16.98
C ILE A 6 54.82 16.24 -15.94
N ILE A 7 54.06 16.90 -15.06
CA ILE A 7 53.20 16.24 -14.06
C ILE A 7 52.10 15.43 -14.73
N LEU A 8 51.45 15.97 -15.77
CA LEU A 8 50.46 15.24 -16.58
C LEU A 8 51.07 14.02 -17.30
N SER A 9 52.27 14.13 -17.86
CA SER A 9 52.96 12.99 -18.49
C SER A 9 53.42 11.95 -17.48
N LEU A 10 53.81 12.34 -16.27
CA LEU A 10 54.23 11.42 -15.20
C LEU A 10 53.02 10.69 -14.60
N ALA A 11 51.90 11.40 -14.38
CA ALA A 11 50.63 10.80 -13.98
C ALA A 11 50.12 9.81 -15.02
N LEU A 12 50.25 10.14 -16.31
CA LEU A 12 49.88 9.25 -17.41
C LEU A 12 50.75 7.98 -17.44
N LEU A 13 52.06 8.09 -17.21
CA LEU A 13 52.99 6.95 -17.16
C LEU A 13 52.64 5.96 -16.03
N ILE A 14 52.23 6.46 -14.86
CA ILE A 14 51.83 5.63 -13.71
C ILE A 14 50.53 4.84 -14.00
N ILE A 15 49.62 5.41 -14.78
CA ILE A 15 48.38 4.73 -15.19
C ILE A 15 48.69 3.57 -16.16
N PHE A 16 49.66 3.73 -17.06
CA PHE A 16 50.03 2.69 -18.04
C PHE A 16 50.75 1.48 -17.41
N THR A 17 51.56 1.66 -16.36
CA THR A 17 52.28 0.54 -15.72
C THR A 17 51.36 -0.39 -14.92
N SER A 18 50.29 0.15 -14.31
CA SER A 18 49.30 -0.63 -13.55
C SER A 18 48.49 -1.61 -14.40
N CYS A 19 48.22 -1.27 -15.68
CA CYS A 19 47.43 -2.12 -16.56
C CYS A 19 48.21 -3.36 -17.03
N GLY A 20 49.53 -3.23 -17.24
CA GLY A 20 50.39 -4.31 -17.72
C GLY A 20 50.61 -5.45 -16.70
N SER A 21 50.69 -5.12 -15.41
CA SER A 21 50.83 -6.12 -14.34
C SER A 21 49.55 -6.93 -14.13
N TYR A 22 48.40 -6.25 -14.15
CA TYR A 22 47.09 -6.89 -14.04
C TYR A 22 46.86 -7.92 -15.16
N GLN A 23 47.12 -7.55 -16.42
CA GLN A 23 46.89 -8.45 -17.56
C GLN A 23 47.82 -9.68 -17.53
N LYS A 24 49.06 -9.52 -17.06
CA LYS A 24 49.98 -10.65 -16.83
C LYS A 24 49.45 -11.58 -15.74
N LEU A 25 48.92 -11.03 -14.66
CA LEU A 25 48.32 -11.83 -13.57
C LEU A 25 47.09 -12.59 -14.06
N LEU A 26 46.18 -11.93 -14.78
CA LEU A 26 44.94 -12.53 -15.27
C LEU A 26 45.22 -13.76 -16.17
N LYS A 27 46.27 -13.70 -16.99
CA LYS A 27 46.72 -14.79 -17.87
C LYS A 27 47.59 -15.85 -17.20
N SER A 28 48.00 -15.64 -15.95
CA SER A 28 48.86 -16.61 -15.25
C SER A 28 48.07 -17.84 -14.81
N ASP A 29 48.73 -18.99 -14.62
CA ASP A 29 48.09 -20.21 -14.09
C ASP A 29 48.10 -20.28 -12.55
N ASN A 30 48.51 -19.19 -11.87
CA ASN A 30 48.63 -19.16 -10.42
C ASN A 30 47.32 -18.66 -9.76
N SER A 31 46.40 -19.58 -9.50
CA SER A 31 45.10 -19.29 -8.91
C SER A 31 45.16 -18.74 -7.49
N GLN A 32 46.13 -19.21 -6.68
CA GLN A 32 46.39 -18.66 -5.35
C GLN A 32 46.71 -17.16 -5.40
N LYS A 33 47.62 -16.77 -6.30
CA LYS A 33 48.02 -15.38 -6.47
C LYS A 33 46.89 -14.53 -7.02
N LYS A 34 46.09 -15.05 -7.97
CA LYS A 34 44.89 -14.36 -8.47
C LYS A 34 43.87 -14.09 -7.36
N TYR A 35 43.61 -15.08 -6.50
CA TYR A 35 42.74 -14.94 -5.35
C TYR A 35 43.24 -13.84 -4.39
N GLU A 36 44.51 -13.89 -3.98
CA GLU A 36 45.10 -12.91 -3.05
C GLU A 36 45.02 -11.48 -3.60
N GLU A 37 45.32 -11.31 -4.89
CA GLU A 37 45.23 -10.01 -5.55
C GLU A 37 43.79 -9.57 -5.76
N ALA A 38 42.85 -10.47 -6.04
CA ALA A 38 41.41 -10.14 -6.12
C ALA A 38 40.90 -9.54 -4.80
N VAL A 39 41.30 -10.11 -3.67
CA VAL A 39 40.99 -9.57 -2.35
C VAL A 39 41.61 -8.18 -2.16
N LYS A 40 42.87 -7.96 -2.57
CA LYS A 40 43.50 -6.63 -2.51
C LYS A 40 42.75 -5.61 -3.39
N TYR A 41 42.42 -5.97 -4.63
CA TYR A 41 41.64 -5.11 -5.53
C TYR A 41 40.28 -4.76 -4.93
N PHE A 42 39.61 -5.71 -4.27
CA PHE A 42 38.36 -5.45 -3.57
C PHE A 42 38.53 -4.37 -2.48
N TYR A 43 39.53 -4.52 -1.61
CA TYR A 43 39.80 -3.55 -0.54
C TYR A 43 40.27 -2.19 -1.07
N ASN A 44 40.93 -2.17 -2.23
CA ASN A 44 41.29 -0.95 -2.95
C ASN A 44 40.13 -0.32 -3.73
N LYS A 45 38.90 -0.88 -3.63
CA LYS A 45 37.70 -0.45 -4.37
C LYS A 45 37.80 -0.60 -5.89
N GLU A 46 38.76 -1.40 -6.37
CA GLU A 46 38.92 -1.78 -7.76
C GLU A 46 38.00 -2.97 -8.10
N TYR A 47 36.69 -2.79 -7.89
CA TYR A 47 35.69 -3.86 -7.90
C TYR A 47 35.65 -4.64 -9.21
N THR A 48 35.76 -3.97 -10.35
CA THR A 48 35.80 -4.64 -11.66
C THR A 48 36.96 -5.62 -11.76
N ARG A 49 38.17 -5.22 -11.32
CA ARG A 49 39.36 -6.09 -11.35
C ARG A 49 39.20 -7.27 -10.39
N ALA A 50 38.62 -7.03 -9.21
CA ALA A 50 38.32 -8.05 -8.23
C ALA A 50 37.34 -9.11 -8.78
N VAL A 51 36.19 -8.68 -9.32
CA VAL A 51 35.16 -9.56 -9.90
C VAL A 51 35.76 -10.41 -11.02
N THR A 52 36.54 -9.82 -11.93
CA THR A 52 37.16 -10.57 -13.03
C THR A 52 38.15 -11.63 -12.52
N LEU A 53 38.99 -11.29 -11.54
CA LEU A 53 39.95 -12.26 -10.99
C LEU A 53 39.26 -13.36 -10.19
N PHE A 54 38.27 -13.03 -9.35
CA PHE A 54 37.46 -14.01 -8.64
C PHE A 54 36.75 -14.96 -9.60
N GLY A 55 36.12 -14.43 -10.65
CA GLY A 55 35.48 -15.24 -11.69
C GLY A 55 36.46 -16.18 -12.40
N SER A 56 37.69 -15.72 -12.64
CA SER A 56 38.72 -16.54 -13.30
C SER A 56 39.22 -17.73 -12.47
N VAL A 57 39.01 -17.71 -11.15
CA VAL A 57 39.43 -18.80 -10.25
C VAL A 57 38.26 -19.57 -9.63
N ALA A 58 37.01 -19.11 -9.81
CA ALA A 58 35.84 -19.68 -9.16
C ALA A 58 35.66 -21.19 -9.40
N GLY A 59 35.96 -21.67 -10.62
CA GLY A 59 35.88 -23.10 -10.95
C GLY A 59 36.86 -23.97 -10.18
N GLU A 60 38.10 -23.50 -9.97
CA GLU A 60 39.13 -24.25 -9.24
C GLU A 60 38.83 -24.31 -7.73
N TYR A 61 38.24 -23.26 -7.18
CA TYR A 61 37.89 -23.17 -5.77
C TYR A 61 36.50 -23.72 -5.43
N MET A 62 35.75 -24.26 -6.39
CA MET A 62 34.43 -24.85 -6.16
C MET A 62 34.52 -26.03 -5.17
N GLY A 63 33.68 -26.03 -4.13
CA GLY A 63 33.71 -27.03 -3.05
C GLY A 63 34.84 -26.84 -2.02
N SER A 64 35.71 -25.86 -2.22
CA SER A 64 36.80 -25.56 -1.26
C SER A 64 36.32 -24.68 -0.11
N MET A 65 37.14 -24.59 0.95
CA MET A 65 36.92 -23.65 2.07
C MET A 65 36.96 -22.16 1.67
N ARG A 66 37.32 -21.83 0.43
CA ARG A 66 37.36 -20.44 -0.07
C ARG A 66 36.22 -20.11 -1.01
N GLU A 67 35.38 -21.08 -1.36
CA GLU A 67 34.28 -20.87 -2.29
C GLU A 67 33.30 -19.80 -1.79
N ASP A 68 33.00 -19.83 -0.49
CA ASP A 68 32.13 -18.85 0.14
C ASP A 68 32.74 -17.44 0.08
N THR A 69 34.03 -17.32 0.38
CA THR A 69 34.75 -16.06 0.36
C THR A 69 34.76 -15.45 -1.04
N ILE A 70 35.08 -16.26 -2.06
CA ILE A 70 35.06 -15.81 -3.47
C ILE A 70 33.66 -15.35 -3.85
N THR A 71 32.63 -16.14 -3.55
CA THR A 71 31.24 -15.81 -3.88
C THR A 71 30.83 -14.51 -3.20
N PHE A 72 31.02 -14.41 -1.88
CA PHE A 72 30.65 -13.26 -1.07
C PHE A 72 31.32 -11.96 -1.54
N TYR A 73 32.65 -11.95 -1.73
CA TYR A 73 33.35 -10.75 -2.18
C TYR A 73 33.02 -10.38 -3.63
N THR A 74 32.72 -11.36 -4.50
CA THR A 74 32.22 -11.09 -5.85
C THR A 74 30.86 -10.39 -5.79
N SER A 75 29.91 -10.93 -5.04
CA SER A 75 28.58 -10.34 -4.86
C SER A 75 28.63 -8.96 -4.21
N LYS A 76 29.48 -8.79 -3.19
CA LYS A 76 29.69 -7.50 -2.52
C LYS A 76 30.35 -6.49 -3.46
N ALA A 77 31.24 -6.91 -4.35
CA ALA A 77 31.83 -6.03 -5.36
C ALA A 77 30.77 -5.55 -6.36
N LEU A 78 29.89 -6.45 -6.82
CA LEU A 78 28.74 -6.11 -7.67
C LEU A 78 27.80 -5.10 -6.99
N TYR A 79 27.48 -5.32 -5.72
CA TYR A 79 26.69 -4.37 -4.91
C TYR A 79 27.34 -2.98 -4.88
N ASN A 80 28.66 -2.90 -4.64
CA ASN A 80 29.37 -1.62 -4.62
C ASN A 80 29.46 -0.97 -6.01
N MET A 81 29.42 -1.76 -7.09
CA MET A 81 29.28 -1.28 -8.47
C MET A 81 27.85 -0.87 -8.84
N ARG A 82 26.90 -0.98 -7.90
CA ARG A 82 25.46 -0.74 -8.10
C ARG A 82 24.78 -1.71 -9.06
N ASP A 83 25.38 -2.87 -9.28
CA ASP A 83 24.75 -3.98 -9.98
C ASP A 83 23.90 -4.78 -8.98
N PHE A 84 22.80 -4.17 -8.54
CA PHE A 84 21.94 -4.70 -7.48
C PHE A 84 21.21 -5.97 -7.91
N GLU A 85 20.89 -6.10 -9.19
CA GLU A 85 20.23 -7.28 -9.75
C GLU A 85 21.13 -8.51 -9.59
N GLN A 86 22.34 -8.49 -10.17
CA GLN A 86 23.28 -9.60 -10.05
C GLN A 86 23.74 -9.82 -8.60
N ALA A 87 23.95 -8.74 -7.84
CA ALA A 87 24.34 -8.85 -6.43
C ALA A 87 23.26 -9.56 -5.61
N SER A 88 21.99 -9.20 -5.79
CA SER A 88 20.88 -9.80 -5.05
C SER A 88 20.70 -11.28 -5.39
N GLU A 89 20.84 -11.66 -6.66
CA GLU A 89 20.76 -13.05 -7.09
C GLU A 89 21.85 -13.90 -6.44
N MET A 90 23.11 -13.43 -6.53
CA MET A 90 24.23 -14.15 -5.95
C MET A 90 24.15 -14.21 -4.41
N MET A 91 23.73 -13.13 -3.74
CA MET A 91 23.57 -13.13 -2.27
C MET A 91 22.42 -14.07 -1.84
N ASN A 92 21.36 -14.18 -2.63
CA ASN A 92 20.29 -15.13 -2.37
C ASN A 92 20.78 -16.57 -2.51
N SER A 93 21.54 -16.89 -3.57
CA SER A 93 22.19 -18.21 -3.69
C SER A 93 23.18 -18.46 -2.56
N PHE A 94 23.93 -17.44 -2.14
CA PHE A 94 24.90 -17.50 -1.06
C PHE A 94 24.25 -17.92 0.26
N ARG A 95 23.19 -17.22 0.70
CA ARG A 95 22.53 -17.51 1.99
C ARG A 95 21.95 -18.93 2.07
N TYR A 96 21.56 -19.52 0.94
CA TYR A 96 21.11 -20.92 0.89
C TYR A 96 22.27 -21.92 0.88
N LYS A 97 23.29 -21.67 0.05
CA LYS A 97 24.42 -22.59 -0.14
C LYS A 97 25.38 -22.60 1.04
N PHE A 98 25.63 -21.44 1.63
CA PHE A 98 26.67 -21.22 2.64
C PHE A 98 26.08 -20.72 3.97
N SER A 99 24.95 -21.28 4.40
CA SER A 99 24.22 -20.82 5.60
C SER A 99 25.04 -20.78 6.91
N ARG A 100 26.13 -21.54 7.00
CA ARG A 100 27.06 -21.57 8.14
C ARG A 100 28.29 -20.67 7.98
N SER A 101 28.41 -19.95 6.87
CA SER A 101 29.54 -19.04 6.64
C SER A 101 29.50 -17.87 7.63
N PRO A 102 30.66 -17.35 8.07
CA PRO A 102 30.70 -16.11 8.84
C PRO A 102 30.13 -14.90 8.07
N PHE A 103 29.99 -15.00 6.73
CA PHE A 103 29.45 -13.93 5.90
C PHE A 103 27.93 -13.98 5.73
N THR A 104 27.24 -15.02 6.22
CA THR A 104 25.80 -15.22 5.95
C THR A 104 24.94 -14.05 6.39
N GLU A 105 25.16 -13.54 7.61
CA GLU A 105 24.41 -12.40 8.11
C GLU A 105 24.62 -11.16 7.23
N GLU A 106 25.87 -10.87 6.87
CA GLU A 106 26.17 -9.73 6.00
C GLU A 106 25.61 -9.91 4.59
N ALA A 107 25.61 -11.14 4.05
CA ALA A 107 25.03 -11.46 2.75
C ALA A 107 23.51 -11.22 2.74
N GLU A 108 22.80 -11.58 3.80
CA GLU A 108 21.36 -11.33 3.94
C GLU A 108 21.03 -9.85 4.07
N TYR A 109 21.87 -9.10 4.79
CA TYR A 109 21.76 -7.65 4.85
C TYR A 109 21.98 -7.01 3.46
N ILE A 110 23.04 -7.40 2.74
CA ILE A 110 23.33 -6.89 1.39
C ILE A 110 22.21 -7.27 0.41
N TYR A 111 21.66 -8.48 0.51
CA TYR A 111 20.50 -8.91 -0.27
C TYR A 111 19.31 -7.96 -0.10
N ALA A 112 18.93 -7.64 1.14
CA ALA A 112 17.86 -6.68 1.41
C ALA A 112 18.20 -5.26 0.93
N MET A 113 19.46 -4.83 1.12
CA MET A 113 19.95 -3.53 0.65
C MET A 113 19.90 -3.40 -0.88
N CYS A 114 20.10 -4.46 -1.65
CA CYS A 114 19.94 -4.41 -3.11
C CYS A 114 18.55 -3.91 -3.48
N PHE A 115 17.50 -4.48 -2.88
CA PHE A 115 16.11 -4.04 -3.14
C PHE A 115 15.83 -2.63 -2.63
N TYR A 116 16.43 -2.23 -1.50
CA TYR A 116 16.32 -0.85 -1.01
C TYR A 116 16.92 0.14 -2.01
N ASN A 117 18.10 -0.16 -2.57
CA ASN A 117 18.74 0.73 -3.55
C ASN A 117 18.03 0.70 -4.93
N GLU A 118 17.34 -0.39 -5.27
CA GLU A 118 16.46 -0.46 -6.45
C GLU A 118 15.14 0.31 -6.24
N SER A 119 14.72 0.54 -5.00
CA SER A 119 13.50 1.26 -4.68
C SER A 119 13.58 2.71 -5.16
N GLY A 120 12.67 3.05 -6.09
CA GLY A 120 12.52 4.41 -6.59
C GLY A 120 11.75 5.33 -5.64
N THR A 121 11.53 6.57 -6.10
CA THR A 121 10.60 7.50 -5.43
C THR A 121 9.16 6.97 -5.43
N TYR A 122 8.29 7.53 -4.60
CA TYR A 122 6.92 7.04 -4.42
C TYR A 122 6.09 7.04 -5.72
N GLU A 123 6.41 7.87 -6.71
CA GLU A 123 5.71 7.90 -8.00
C GLU A 123 5.97 6.65 -8.86
N ARG A 124 7.10 5.96 -8.63
CA ARG A 124 7.53 4.80 -9.41
C ARG A 124 6.93 3.50 -8.88
N ASP A 125 7.15 2.40 -9.60
CA ASP A 125 6.78 1.06 -9.13
C ASP A 125 7.41 0.75 -7.75
N GLN A 126 6.63 0.12 -6.87
CA GLN A 126 7.02 -0.12 -5.47
C GLN A 126 7.32 -1.61 -5.19
N SER A 127 7.45 -2.45 -6.22
CA SER A 127 7.76 -3.88 -6.03
C SER A 127 9.09 -4.09 -5.32
N ALA A 128 10.10 -3.26 -5.62
CA ALA A 128 11.38 -3.28 -4.91
C ALA A 128 11.24 -2.88 -3.43
N SER A 129 10.43 -1.87 -3.10
CA SER A 129 10.14 -1.46 -1.71
C SER A 129 9.51 -2.60 -0.91
N HIS A 130 8.52 -3.30 -1.48
CA HIS A 130 7.90 -4.45 -0.83
C HIS A 130 8.89 -5.60 -0.60
N ARG A 131 9.72 -5.91 -1.61
CA ARG A 131 10.78 -6.93 -1.47
C ARG A 131 11.81 -6.55 -0.41
N ALA A 132 12.20 -5.28 -0.33
CA ALA A 132 13.13 -4.77 0.67
C ALA A 132 12.55 -4.89 2.09
N ILE A 133 11.31 -4.44 2.32
CA ILE A 133 10.64 -4.57 3.63
C ILE A 133 10.57 -6.04 4.05
N GLN A 134 10.20 -6.94 3.13
CA GLN A 134 10.14 -8.37 3.42
C GLN A 134 11.53 -8.91 3.81
N ALA A 135 12.56 -8.64 3.01
CA ALA A 135 13.91 -9.14 3.24
C ALA A 135 14.51 -8.60 4.55
N PHE A 136 14.28 -7.33 4.88
CA PHE A 136 14.69 -6.76 6.16
C PHE A 136 13.92 -7.32 7.34
N THR A 137 12.62 -7.59 7.19
CA THR A 137 11.82 -8.24 8.24
C THR A 137 12.34 -9.66 8.50
N GLU A 138 12.66 -10.42 7.45
CA GLU A 138 13.30 -11.74 7.56
C GLU A 138 14.66 -11.65 8.27
N TYR A 139 15.48 -10.64 7.93
CA TYR A 139 16.77 -10.38 8.57
C TYR A 139 16.60 -10.10 10.08
N LEU A 140 15.72 -9.17 10.45
CA LEU A 140 15.47 -8.80 11.85
C LEU A 140 14.93 -9.97 12.69
N ASN A 141 14.09 -10.81 12.10
CA ASN A 141 13.58 -12.01 12.76
C ASN A 141 14.70 -13.04 13.03
N ARG A 142 15.68 -13.13 12.13
CA ARG A 142 16.82 -14.05 12.25
C ARG A 142 17.93 -13.52 13.14
N TYR A 143 18.16 -12.21 13.11
CA TYR A 143 19.25 -11.50 13.80
C TYR A 143 18.71 -10.37 14.70
N PRO A 144 17.93 -10.70 15.75
CA PRO A 144 17.25 -9.69 16.58
C PRO A 144 18.19 -8.79 17.38
N GLU A 145 19.45 -9.21 17.56
CA GLU A 145 20.52 -8.50 18.27
C GLU A 145 21.56 -7.85 17.32
N SER A 146 21.25 -7.78 16.02
CA SER A 146 22.15 -7.13 15.06
C SER A 146 22.35 -5.66 15.40
N ILE A 147 23.60 -5.20 15.30
CA ILE A 147 23.97 -3.78 15.43
C ILE A 147 23.31 -2.88 14.37
N LYS A 148 22.75 -3.46 13.29
CA LYS A 148 22.09 -2.75 12.19
C LYS A 148 20.59 -2.56 12.40
N LYS A 149 20.05 -3.09 13.50
CA LYS A 149 18.61 -3.15 13.77
C LYS A 149 17.91 -1.80 13.64
N ASP A 150 18.44 -0.78 14.29
CA ASP A 150 17.81 0.54 14.33
C ASP A 150 17.82 1.21 12.94
N ASP A 151 18.94 1.10 12.21
CA ASP A 151 19.04 1.58 10.82
C ASP A 151 18.02 0.87 9.90
N ILE A 152 17.84 -0.45 10.10
CA ILE A 152 16.89 -1.24 9.31
C ILE A 152 15.45 -0.84 9.61
N TYR A 153 15.09 -0.58 10.87
CA TYR A 153 13.75 -0.07 11.20
C TYR A 153 13.50 1.28 10.53
N ALA A 154 14.47 2.20 10.57
CA ALA A 154 14.34 3.48 9.87
C ALA A 154 14.15 3.31 8.35
N ILE A 155 14.86 2.36 7.73
CA ILE A 155 14.67 2.03 6.31
C ILE A 155 13.27 1.46 6.03
N ILE A 156 12.78 0.56 6.89
CA ILE A 156 11.43 -0.02 6.75
C ILE A 156 10.38 1.08 6.83
N ASP A 157 10.48 1.98 7.82
CA ASP A 157 9.55 3.09 8.01
C ASP A 157 9.56 4.03 6.80
N GLU A 158 10.74 4.36 6.28
CA GLU A 158 10.89 5.18 5.07
C GLU A 158 10.20 4.53 3.85
N LEU A 159 10.42 3.22 3.64
CA LEU A 159 9.82 2.49 2.52
C LEU A 159 8.29 2.38 2.66
N GLN A 160 7.78 2.17 3.88
CA GLN A 160 6.36 2.18 4.17
C GLN A 160 5.73 3.54 3.87
N GLU A 161 6.39 4.63 4.29
CA GLU A 161 5.93 5.99 3.99
C GLU A 161 5.82 6.23 2.47
N ARG A 162 6.82 5.80 1.68
CA ARG A 162 6.76 5.91 0.22
C ARG A 162 5.57 5.15 -0.37
N ILE A 163 5.30 3.93 0.11
CA ILE A 163 4.16 3.13 -0.32
C ILE A 163 2.85 3.86 0.03
N TYR A 164 2.71 4.35 1.27
CA TYR A 164 1.54 5.10 1.72
C TYR A 164 1.29 6.35 0.87
N LEU A 165 2.33 7.15 0.64
CA LEU A 165 2.25 8.36 -0.19
C LEU A 165 1.79 8.05 -1.61
N LYS A 166 2.32 6.98 -2.23
CA LYS A 166 1.87 6.55 -3.56
C LYS A 166 0.38 6.26 -3.59
N HIS A 167 -0.09 5.42 -2.66
CA HIS A 167 -1.48 5.00 -2.64
C HIS A 167 -2.43 6.14 -2.30
N PHE A 168 -2.08 6.98 -1.33
CA PHE A 168 -2.81 8.19 -0.99
C PHE A 168 -2.91 9.14 -2.19
N ASN A 169 -1.78 9.47 -2.83
CA ASN A 169 -1.76 10.43 -3.95
C ASN A 169 -2.54 9.92 -5.16
N ASN A 170 -2.45 8.63 -5.47
CA ASN A 170 -3.25 8.01 -6.54
C ASN A 170 -4.76 8.08 -6.24
N ALA A 171 -5.16 7.86 -5.00
CA ALA A 171 -6.56 7.96 -4.59
C ALA A 171 -7.05 9.43 -4.61
N ALA A 172 -6.25 10.36 -4.08
CA ALA A 172 -6.54 11.79 -4.03
C ALA A 172 -6.58 12.42 -5.43
N LEU A 173 -5.84 11.89 -6.40
CA LEU A 173 -5.88 12.36 -7.80
C LEU A 173 -7.29 12.25 -8.39
N TYR A 174 -8.03 11.18 -8.10
CA TYR A 174 -9.42 11.06 -8.58
C TYR A 174 -10.32 12.19 -8.08
N TYR A 175 -10.12 12.64 -6.84
CA TYR A 175 -10.84 13.80 -6.29
C TYR A 175 -10.49 15.08 -7.06
N LYS A 176 -9.19 15.31 -7.29
CA LYS A 176 -8.70 16.47 -8.07
C LYS A 176 -9.25 16.49 -9.51
N LEU A 177 -9.43 15.32 -10.11
CA LEU A 177 -10.02 15.15 -11.44
C LEU A 177 -11.56 15.22 -11.47
N GLY A 178 -12.22 15.44 -10.33
CA GLY A 178 -13.69 15.45 -10.23
C GLY A 178 -14.34 14.06 -10.35
N LYS A 179 -13.56 12.98 -10.32
CA LYS A 179 -14.05 11.59 -10.38
C LYS A 179 -14.41 11.09 -8.98
N TYR A 180 -15.40 11.71 -8.35
CA TYR A 180 -15.69 11.53 -6.93
C TYR A 180 -16.01 10.09 -6.51
N ASN A 181 -16.81 9.35 -7.30
CA ASN A 181 -17.11 7.95 -7.00
C ASN A 181 -15.85 7.06 -7.02
N SER A 182 -14.95 7.32 -7.97
CA SER A 182 -13.65 6.64 -8.05
C SER A 182 -12.75 7.03 -6.87
N ALA A 183 -12.74 8.31 -6.49
CA ALA A 183 -11.99 8.79 -5.33
C ALA A 183 -12.43 8.08 -4.05
N ILE A 184 -13.74 8.01 -3.78
CA ILE A 184 -14.28 7.32 -2.60
C ILE A 184 -13.89 5.84 -2.59
N THR A 185 -14.05 5.15 -3.72
CA THR A 185 -13.69 3.73 -3.85
C THR A 185 -12.19 3.52 -3.62
N ALA A 186 -11.35 4.33 -4.25
CA ALA A 186 -9.90 4.25 -4.10
C ALA A 186 -9.46 4.54 -2.66
N MET A 187 -9.95 5.62 -2.06
CA MET A 187 -9.66 6.03 -0.68
C MET A 187 -10.05 4.96 0.35
N ARG A 188 -11.24 4.36 0.19
CA ARG A 188 -11.66 3.23 1.03
C ARG A 188 -10.77 2.01 0.85
N SER A 189 -10.32 1.75 -0.38
CA SER A 189 -9.34 0.68 -0.64
C SER A 189 -8.00 0.95 0.03
N VAL A 190 -7.53 2.21 0.03
CA VAL A 190 -6.29 2.59 0.71
C VAL A 190 -6.40 2.33 2.21
N MET A 191 -7.44 2.84 2.89
CA MET A 191 -7.62 2.59 4.33
C MET A 191 -7.83 1.11 4.67
N LYS A 192 -8.41 0.33 3.76
CA LYS A 192 -8.57 -1.12 3.95
C LYS A 192 -7.22 -1.85 3.86
N ASN A 193 -6.40 -1.49 2.87
CA ASN A 193 -5.12 -2.15 2.61
C ASN A 193 -4.01 -1.67 3.55
N TYR A 194 -4.13 -0.44 4.06
CA TYR A 194 -3.17 0.22 4.94
C TYR A 194 -3.91 0.89 6.12
N PRO A 195 -4.42 0.12 7.10
CA PRO A 195 -5.15 0.67 8.25
C PRO A 195 -4.34 1.68 9.08
N GLU A 196 -3.02 1.51 9.12
CA GLU A 196 -2.04 2.31 9.85
C GLU A 196 -1.54 3.56 9.09
N ILE A 197 -2.06 3.82 7.88
CA ILE A 197 -1.60 4.94 7.05
C ILE A 197 -1.70 6.29 7.79
N PRO A 198 -0.62 7.08 7.88
CA PRO A 198 -0.65 8.37 8.59
C PRO A 198 -1.68 9.36 8.03
N GLN A 199 -1.96 9.28 6.72
CA GLN A 199 -2.94 10.13 6.03
C GLN A 199 -4.40 9.72 6.27
N ARG A 200 -4.71 8.77 7.17
CA ARG A 200 -6.07 8.25 7.40
C ARG A 200 -7.10 9.36 7.64
N GLU A 201 -6.76 10.36 8.45
CA GLU A 201 -7.65 11.48 8.72
C GLU A 201 -7.97 12.29 7.44
N GLU A 202 -6.94 12.64 6.66
CA GLU A 202 -7.10 13.36 5.39
C GLU A 202 -7.91 12.53 4.38
N ILE A 203 -7.72 11.21 4.37
CA ILE A 203 -8.52 10.31 3.52
C ILE A 203 -10.00 10.37 3.91
N MET A 204 -10.34 10.29 5.20
CA MET A 204 -11.73 10.38 5.64
C MET A 204 -12.34 11.75 5.35
N PHE A 205 -11.58 12.82 5.54
CA PHE A 205 -11.98 14.17 5.17
C PHE A 205 -12.30 14.27 3.67
N LEU A 206 -11.41 13.76 2.82
CA LEU A 206 -11.62 13.73 1.38
C LEU A 206 -12.77 12.82 0.95
N ILE A 207 -13.06 11.73 1.67
CA ILE A 207 -14.25 10.90 1.42
C ILE A 207 -15.53 11.71 1.67
N CYS A 208 -15.61 12.46 2.77
CA CYS A 208 -16.76 13.31 3.08
C CYS A 208 -16.97 14.35 1.97
N LYS A 209 -15.90 15.08 1.62
CA LYS A 209 -15.92 16.06 0.52
C LYS A 209 -16.28 15.42 -0.81
N SER A 210 -15.77 14.23 -1.11
CA SER A 210 -16.09 13.51 -2.33
C SER A 210 -17.57 13.14 -2.39
N TRP A 211 -18.19 12.68 -1.30
CA TRP A 211 -19.62 12.39 -1.28
C TRP A 211 -20.47 13.64 -1.49
N PHE A 212 -20.09 14.75 -0.85
CA PHE A 212 -20.76 16.03 -1.02
C PHE A 212 -20.69 16.52 -2.46
N GLU A 213 -19.49 16.66 -3.02
CA GLU A 213 -19.27 17.09 -4.40
C GLU A 213 -19.92 16.14 -5.41
N TYR A 214 -19.92 14.84 -5.11
CA TYR A 214 -20.63 13.88 -5.92
C TYR A 214 -22.12 14.18 -5.93
N ALA A 215 -22.74 14.41 -4.77
CA ALA A 215 -24.14 14.77 -4.64
C ALA A 215 -24.45 16.07 -5.41
N GLU A 216 -23.72 17.16 -5.18
CA GLU A 216 -23.92 18.44 -5.85
C GLU A 216 -23.96 18.31 -7.38
N LYS A 217 -23.03 17.53 -7.95
CA LYS A 217 -22.89 17.36 -9.41
C LYS A 217 -23.75 16.22 -9.98
N SER A 218 -24.70 15.72 -9.18
CA SER A 218 -25.62 14.67 -9.57
C SER A 218 -26.93 15.19 -10.09
N ILE A 219 -27.57 14.40 -10.94
CA ILE A 219 -29.01 14.52 -11.18
C ILE A 219 -29.80 14.33 -9.87
N GLU A 220 -30.89 15.08 -9.71
CA GLU A 220 -31.75 15.12 -8.51
C GLU A 220 -32.08 13.73 -7.95
N SER A 221 -32.48 12.79 -8.84
CA SER A 221 -32.83 11.40 -8.47
C SER A 221 -31.72 10.59 -7.79
N ARG A 222 -30.49 11.09 -7.77
CA ARG A 222 -29.33 10.47 -7.11
C ARG A 222 -28.77 11.31 -5.96
N GLN A 223 -29.17 12.58 -5.83
CA GLN A 223 -28.65 13.49 -4.83
C GLN A 223 -28.95 13.00 -3.41
N LEU A 224 -30.20 12.59 -3.14
CA LEU A 224 -30.63 12.12 -1.81
C LEU A 224 -29.76 10.98 -1.26
N ASP A 225 -29.53 9.92 -2.03
CA ASP A 225 -28.70 8.77 -1.60
C ASP A 225 -27.23 9.18 -1.36
N ARG A 226 -26.72 10.16 -2.13
CA ARG A 226 -25.34 10.63 -2.01
C ARG A 226 -25.15 11.57 -0.82
N TYR A 227 -26.14 12.43 -0.52
CA TYR A 227 -26.14 13.25 0.70
C TYR A 227 -26.26 12.40 1.96
N LEU A 228 -27.11 11.37 1.98
CA LEU A 228 -27.16 10.44 3.12
C LEU A 228 -25.80 9.78 3.38
N LYS A 229 -25.09 9.36 2.32
CA LYS A 229 -23.73 8.79 2.46
C LYS A 229 -22.68 9.81 2.89
N MET A 230 -22.86 11.07 2.51
CA MET A 230 -22.04 12.18 3.01
C MET A 230 -22.23 12.34 4.52
N MET A 231 -23.48 12.34 4.99
CA MET A 231 -23.81 12.42 6.42
C MET A 231 -23.24 11.23 7.21
N ASP A 232 -23.35 10.00 6.69
CA ASP A 232 -22.73 8.80 7.29
C ASP A 232 -21.20 8.95 7.42
N ALA A 233 -20.55 9.47 6.38
CA ALA A 233 -19.11 9.70 6.37
C ALA A 233 -18.72 10.81 7.36
N TYR A 234 -19.51 11.88 7.45
CA TYR A 234 -19.34 12.96 8.41
C TYR A 234 -19.38 12.44 9.86
N TYR A 235 -20.39 11.64 10.22
CA TYR A 235 -20.48 11.09 11.57
C TYR A 235 -19.30 10.18 11.89
N SER A 236 -18.84 9.39 10.92
CA SER A 236 -17.64 8.57 11.07
C SER A 236 -16.40 9.44 11.30
N TYR A 237 -16.23 10.53 10.54
CA TYR A 237 -15.11 11.47 10.70
C TYR A 237 -15.15 12.17 12.06
N LYS A 238 -16.32 12.69 12.47
CA LYS A 238 -16.51 13.38 13.75
C LYS A 238 -16.28 12.47 14.95
N SER A 239 -16.66 11.20 14.83
CA SER A 239 -16.39 10.18 15.85
C SER A 239 -14.89 9.90 16.01
N ASP A 240 -14.18 9.71 14.89
CA ASP A 240 -12.74 9.37 14.91
C ASP A 240 -11.85 10.58 15.24
N TYR A 241 -12.26 11.79 14.83
CA TYR A 241 -11.45 13.02 14.90
C TYR A 241 -12.24 14.23 15.46
N PRO A 242 -12.78 14.14 16.69
CA PRO A 242 -13.64 15.20 17.26
C PRO A 242 -12.91 16.53 17.52
N ASN A 243 -11.57 16.53 17.55
CA ASN A 243 -10.76 17.68 17.95
C ASN A 243 -10.20 18.50 16.77
N ASN A 244 -10.37 18.06 15.52
CA ASN A 244 -9.90 18.85 14.35
C ASN A 244 -10.92 19.93 13.97
N VAL A 245 -10.98 21.00 14.78
CA VAL A 245 -11.96 22.08 14.65
C VAL A 245 -11.96 22.71 13.25
N LYS A 246 -10.80 22.85 12.62
CA LYS A 246 -10.69 23.47 11.28
C LYS A 246 -11.38 22.61 10.22
N ARG A 247 -11.07 21.31 10.15
CA ARG A 247 -11.70 20.42 9.18
C ARG A 247 -13.17 20.16 9.50
N LEU A 248 -13.52 20.07 10.78
CA LEU A 248 -14.92 19.91 11.20
C LEU A 248 -15.76 21.09 10.74
N LYS A 249 -15.28 22.33 10.87
CA LYS A 249 -15.98 23.51 10.36
C LYS A 249 -16.29 23.40 8.86
N ASP A 250 -15.30 23.02 8.05
CA ASP A 250 -15.51 22.82 6.60
C ASP A 250 -16.56 21.73 6.31
N LEU A 251 -16.60 20.66 7.12
CA LEU A 251 -17.56 19.58 6.94
C LEU A 251 -18.95 19.91 7.52
N ASP A 252 -19.04 20.73 8.55
CA ASP A 252 -20.31 21.16 9.18
C ASP A 252 -21.17 21.94 8.19
N ASP A 253 -20.57 22.86 7.42
CA ASP A 253 -21.28 23.62 6.38
C ASP A 253 -21.85 22.68 5.30
N MET A 254 -21.06 21.70 4.87
CA MET A 254 -21.50 20.68 3.91
C MET A 254 -22.59 19.78 4.49
N PHE A 255 -22.49 19.45 5.78
CA PHE A 255 -23.44 18.61 6.49
C PHE A 255 -24.80 19.31 6.64
N GLU A 256 -24.82 20.59 7.02
CA GLU A 256 -26.08 21.34 7.14
C GLU A 256 -26.78 21.49 5.78
N LYS A 257 -26.02 21.71 4.69
CA LYS A 257 -26.62 21.72 3.34
C LYS A 257 -27.20 20.35 2.97
N ALA A 258 -26.45 19.28 3.22
CA ALA A 258 -26.91 17.92 2.97
C ALA A 258 -28.18 17.62 3.78
N LYS A 259 -28.19 17.99 5.06
CA LYS A 259 -29.31 17.81 5.99
C LYS A 259 -30.55 18.58 5.54
N SER A 260 -30.43 19.88 5.23
CA SER A 260 -31.54 20.69 4.71
C SER A 260 -32.14 20.06 3.45
N PHE A 261 -31.28 19.65 2.50
CA PHE A 261 -31.73 18.96 1.30
C PHE A 261 -32.47 17.65 1.64
N THR A 262 -31.97 16.85 2.57
CA THR A 262 -32.65 15.60 2.97
C THR A 262 -33.97 15.84 3.72
N ASP A 263 -34.06 16.90 4.51
CA ASP A 263 -35.26 17.27 5.28
C ASP A 263 -36.37 17.79 4.37
N GLU A 264 -36.02 18.65 3.41
CA GLU A 264 -36.89 19.19 2.36
C GLU A 264 -37.35 18.12 1.37
N ASN A 265 -36.50 17.13 1.09
CA ASN A 265 -36.78 16.05 0.14
C ASN A 265 -37.21 14.73 0.80
N GLY A 266 -37.70 14.71 2.05
CA GLY A 266 -38.02 13.43 2.70
C GLY A 266 -38.97 13.35 3.89
N PHE A 267 -40.27 13.13 3.65
CA PHE A 267 -41.09 12.23 4.50
C PHE A 267 -40.78 10.75 4.17
N ALA A 268 -40.58 10.42 2.89
CA ALA A 268 -40.24 9.07 2.43
C ALA A 268 -38.79 8.66 2.76
N SER A 269 -37.84 9.60 2.82
CA SER A 269 -36.46 9.34 3.26
C SER A 269 -36.41 8.95 4.74
N ARG A 270 -37.12 9.72 5.60
CA ARG A 270 -37.30 9.42 7.03
C ARG A 270 -37.97 8.06 7.26
N THR A 271 -38.94 7.68 6.43
CA THR A 271 -39.56 6.34 6.49
C THR A 271 -38.57 5.25 6.08
N ILE A 272 -37.81 5.41 5.00
CA ILE A 272 -36.78 4.43 4.57
C ILE A 272 -35.70 4.25 5.63
N GLU A 273 -35.26 5.34 6.26
CA GLU A 273 -34.25 5.31 7.31
C GLU A 273 -34.76 4.61 8.57
N LYS A 274 -35.96 4.94 9.05
CA LYS A 274 -36.62 4.22 10.14
C LYS A 274 -36.82 2.73 9.82
N THR A 275 -37.23 2.38 8.59
CA THR A 275 -37.38 0.98 8.19
C THR A 275 -36.04 0.24 8.13
N LYS A 276 -34.94 0.90 7.75
CA LYS A 276 -33.59 0.29 7.82
C LYS A 276 -33.15 0.03 9.26
N ILE A 277 -33.40 0.96 10.18
CA ILE A 277 -33.10 0.79 11.61
C ILE A 277 -33.88 -0.41 12.16
N ASN A 278 -35.19 -0.48 11.89
CA ASN A 278 -36.03 -1.61 12.32
C ASN A 278 -35.52 -2.96 11.76
N ILE A 279 -35.09 -3.02 10.50
CA ILE A 279 -34.51 -4.25 9.92
C ILE A 279 -33.25 -4.68 10.69
N GLN A 280 -32.40 -3.72 11.09
CA GLN A 280 -31.19 -4.02 11.85
C GLN A 280 -31.49 -4.56 13.25
N GLU A 281 -32.47 -3.98 13.94
CA GLU A 281 -32.95 -4.49 15.24
C GLU A 281 -33.50 -5.92 15.13
N ARG A 282 -34.25 -6.23 14.06
CA ARG A 282 -34.73 -7.59 13.80
C ARG A 282 -33.59 -8.58 13.55
N TYR A 283 -32.52 -8.17 12.86
CA TYR A 283 -31.34 -9.01 12.69
C TYR A 283 -30.66 -9.33 14.01
N ASN A 284 -30.52 -8.33 14.89
CA ASN A 284 -29.97 -8.52 16.23
C ASN A 284 -30.86 -9.49 17.04
N ARG A 285 -32.18 -9.32 16.99
CA ARG A 285 -33.14 -10.24 17.63
C ARG A 285 -33.06 -11.66 17.10
N ILE A 286 -32.91 -11.85 15.78
CA ILE A 286 -32.70 -13.19 15.19
C ILE A 286 -31.41 -13.83 15.72
N ALA A 287 -30.34 -13.06 15.90
CA ALA A 287 -29.10 -13.57 16.47
C ALA A 287 -29.30 -14.05 17.91
N GLU A 288 -29.97 -13.25 18.75
CA GLU A 288 -30.33 -13.63 20.13
C GLU A 288 -31.24 -14.87 20.17
N LEU A 289 -32.25 -14.95 19.30
CA LEU A 289 -33.15 -16.10 19.23
C LEU A 289 -32.42 -17.36 18.78
N LYS A 290 -31.45 -17.27 17.86
CA LYS A 290 -30.63 -18.41 17.46
C LYS A 290 -29.79 -18.93 18.62
N ASP A 291 -29.25 -18.02 19.42
CA ASP A 291 -28.50 -18.35 20.64
C ASP A 291 -29.40 -19.04 21.67
N LYS A 292 -30.57 -18.44 21.99
CA LYS A 292 -31.58 -19.07 22.86
C LYS A 292 -32.02 -20.46 22.37
N ARG A 293 -32.19 -20.64 21.07
CA ARG A 293 -32.55 -21.94 20.48
C ARG A 293 -31.47 -23.00 20.68
N PHE A 294 -30.20 -22.59 20.67
CA PHE A 294 -29.07 -23.49 20.89
C PHE A 294 -29.07 -24.05 22.31
N TYR A 295 -29.42 -23.22 23.31
CA TYR A 295 -29.47 -23.61 24.72
C TYR A 295 -30.84 -24.15 25.20
N ALA A 296 -31.86 -24.19 24.34
CA ALA A 296 -33.20 -24.61 24.71
C ALA A 296 -33.27 -26.10 25.14
N ALA A 297 -33.84 -26.35 26.32
CA ALA A 297 -33.83 -27.66 26.98
C ALA A 297 -34.80 -28.64 26.31
N THR A 298 -35.92 -28.15 25.78
CA THR A 298 -37.00 -29.01 25.26
C THR A 298 -37.18 -28.88 23.74
N LYS A 299 -37.81 -29.90 23.13
CA LYS A 299 -38.18 -29.87 21.71
C LYS A 299 -39.30 -28.85 21.44
N GLU A 300 -40.23 -28.71 22.38
CA GLU A 300 -41.33 -27.74 22.36
C GLU A 300 -40.81 -26.29 22.30
N GLU A 301 -39.85 -25.97 23.17
CA GLU A 301 -39.20 -24.66 23.26
C GLU A 301 -38.40 -24.33 22.00
N ARG A 302 -37.62 -25.30 21.48
CA ARG A 302 -36.92 -25.15 20.19
C ARG A 302 -37.87 -24.89 19.02
N LYS A 303 -39.05 -25.50 19.02
CA LYS A 303 -40.07 -25.30 17.99
C LYS A 303 -40.62 -23.87 18.04
N LYS A 304 -41.00 -23.39 19.24
CA LYS A 304 -41.47 -22.00 19.44
C LYS A 304 -40.44 -20.96 18.99
N ILE A 305 -39.19 -21.10 19.42
CA ILE A 305 -38.11 -20.17 19.02
C ILE A 305 -37.88 -20.21 17.50
N THR A 306 -38.02 -21.38 16.87
CA THR A 306 -37.90 -21.50 15.40
C THR A 306 -39.04 -20.78 14.67
N GLU A 307 -40.26 -20.78 15.22
CA GLU A 307 -41.39 -20.03 14.68
C GLU A 307 -41.17 -18.51 14.84
N GLU A 308 -40.63 -18.05 15.96
CA GLU A 308 -40.26 -16.64 16.16
C GLU A 308 -39.18 -16.17 15.18
N ILE A 309 -38.13 -16.98 14.94
CA ILE A 309 -37.11 -16.67 13.94
C ILE A 309 -37.74 -16.54 12.55
N LYS A 310 -38.65 -17.45 12.17
CA LYS A 310 -39.35 -17.38 10.88
C LYS A 310 -40.20 -16.12 10.75
N PHE A 311 -40.88 -15.74 11.83
CA PHE A 311 -41.69 -14.51 11.86
C PHE A 311 -40.83 -13.26 11.65
N GLU A 312 -39.68 -13.16 12.30
CA GLU A 312 -38.76 -12.04 12.11
C GLU A 312 -38.18 -12.00 10.68
N GLN A 313 -37.86 -13.17 10.11
CA GLN A 313 -37.38 -13.28 8.73
C GLN A 313 -38.43 -12.82 7.71
N GLU A 314 -39.70 -13.20 7.88
CA GLU A 314 -40.79 -12.73 7.03
C GLU A 314 -41.06 -11.23 7.21
N SER A 315 -40.92 -10.72 8.43
CA SER A 315 -41.05 -9.27 8.70
C SER A 315 -39.95 -8.47 7.99
N ILE A 316 -38.69 -8.91 8.03
CA ILE A 316 -37.59 -8.31 7.27
C ILE A 316 -37.87 -8.33 5.76
N LYS A 317 -38.47 -9.40 5.24
CA LYS A 317 -38.82 -9.51 3.81
C LYS A 317 -39.88 -8.49 3.42
N LYS A 318 -40.89 -8.26 4.26
CA LYS A 318 -41.91 -7.21 4.08
C LYS A 318 -41.29 -5.82 4.17
N ASP A 319 -40.48 -5.54 5.18
CA ASP A 319 -39.80 -4.25 5.37
C ASP A 319 -38.89 -3.92 4.16
N ARG A 320 -38.19 -4.92 3.61
CA ARG A 320 -37.40 -4.77 2.38
C ARG A 320 -38.26 -4.50 1.14
N ALA A 321 -39.45 -5.09 1.05
CA ALA A 321 -40.39 -4.80 -0.02
C ALA A 321 -40.90 -3.36 0.07
N ALA A 322 -41.27 -2.90 1.27
CA ALA A 322 -41.68 -1.52 1.52
C ALA A 322 -40.57 -0.51 1.18
N ILE A 323 -39.31 -0.80 1.53
CA ILE A 323 -38.17 0.04 1.11
C ILE A 323 -38.05 0.11 -0.42
N ARG A 324 -38.24 -1.01 -1.13
CA ARG A 324 -38.19 -1.02 -2.60
C ARG A 324 -39.32 -0.22 -3.21
N GLU A 325 -40.51 -0.29 -2.63
CA GLU A 325 -41.70 0.44 -3.04
C GLU A 325 -41.52 1.94 -2.81
N ASN A 326 -41.14 2.35 -1.59
CA ASN A 326 -40.82 3.74 -1.27
C ASN A 326 -39.70 4.29 -2.17
N LYS A 327 -38.67 3.49 -2.47
CA LYS A 327 -37.62 3.88 -3.44
C LYS A 327 -38.16 4.02 -4.87
N ARG A 328 -39.14 3.21 -5.28
CA ARG A 328 -39.81 3.33 -6.59
C ARG A 328 -40.68 4.57 -6.63
N GLU A 329 -41.44 4.84 -5.59
CA GLU A 329 -42.27 6.04 -5.46
C GLU A 329 -41.42 7.31 -5.49
N ILE A 330 -40.32 7.36 -4.73
CA ILE A 330 -39.34 8.46 -4.81
C ILE A 330 -38.86 8.61 -6.26
N LYS A 331 -38.45 7.50 -6.91
CA LYS A 331 -37.99 7.54 -8.30
C LYS A 331 -39.07 8.00 -9.29
N LEU A 332 -40.34 7.66 -9.05
CA LEU A 332 -41.49 8.10 -9.84
C LEU A 332 -41.79 9.58 -9.63
N GLN A 333 -41.82 10.04 -8.39
CA GLN A 333 -41.99 11.45 -8.02
C GLN A 333 -40.87 12.31 -8.63
N THR A 334 -39.61 11.86 -8.54
CA THR A 334 -38.50 12.57 -9.17
C THR A 334 -38.58 12.56 -10.69
N LYS A 335 -39.05 11.46 -11.31
CA LYS A 335 -39.25 11.40 -12.77
C LYS A 335 -40.38 12.34 -13.23
N GLN A 336 -41.48 12.39 -12.47
CA GLN A 336 -42.61 13.30 -12.73
C GLN A 336 -42.19 14.76 -12.60
N LYS A 337 -41.45 15.13 -11.54
CA LYS A 337 -40.86 16.47 -11.40
C LYS A 337 -39.97 16.84 -12.60
N SER A 338 -39.03 15.98 -12.98
CA SER A 338 -38.15 16.27 -14.13
C SER A 338 -38.88 16.39 -15.47
N ASN A 339 -40.01 15.69 -15.63
CA ASN A 339 -40.84 15.80 -16.83
C ASN A 339 -41.65 17.11 -16.84
N LEU A 340 -42.12 17.57 -15.68
CA LEU A 340 -42.83 18.84 -15.54
C LEU A 340 -41.91 20.05 -15.78
N GLU A 341 -40.66 20.00 -15.29
CA GLU A 341 -39.65 21.03 -15.55
C GLU A 341 -39.32 21.16 -17.04
N LYS A 342 -39.20 20.03 -17.76
CA LYS A 342 -38.99 20.01 -19.21
C LYS A 342 -40.16 20.56 -20.02
N ILE A 343 -41.38 20.52 -19.49
CA ILE A 343 -42.56 21.08 -20.16
C ILE A 343 -42.64 22.58 -19.92
N GLY A 344 -42.27 23.05 -18.72
CA GLY A 344 -42.23 24.47 -18.37
C GLY A 344 -41.19 25.29 -19.14
N GLU A 345 -40.04 24.71 -19.46
CA GLU A 345 -39.01 25.35 -20.31
C GLU A 345 -39.46 25.54 -21.77
N VAL A 346 -40.38 24.70 -22.26
CA VAL A 346 -40.91 24.78 -23.63
C VAL A 346 -42.02 25.82 -23.76
N SER A 347 -42.73 26.14 -22.67
CA SER A 347 -43.84 27.10 -22.66
C SER A 347 -43.46 28.54 -22.30
N GLY A 348 -42.22 28.79 -21.88
CA GLY A 348 -41.73 30.13 -21.47
C GLY A 348 -40.91 30.88 -22.53
N GLY A 349 -40.85 30.36 -23.75
CA GLY A 349 -40.04 30.88 -24.86
C GLY A 349 -40.82 31.41 -26.06
N GLU A 350 -42.08 31.82 -25.86
CA GLU A 350 -42.86 32.58 -26.85
C GLU A 350 -42.94 34.07 -26.49
#